data_AF-A0A956BFY1-F1
#
_entry.id   AF-A0A956BFY1-F1
#
_cell.length_a   1.000
_cell.length_b   1.000
_cell.length_c   1.000
_cell.angle_alpha   90.00
_cell.angle_beta   90.00
_cell.angle_gamma   90.00
#
_symmetry.space_group_name_H-M   'P 1'
#
loop_
_entity.id
_entity.type
_entity.pdbx_description
1 polymer ?
#
loop_
_entity_poly.entity_id
_entity_poly.type
_entity_poly.pdbx_seq_one_letter_code
_entity_poly.pdbx_strand_id
1 'polypeptide(L)'
;MDLTISNPRILETCVPYIVVCPWTIHHLDTMPFGVKVERENLIDPTKLSTRTFARLLQQLDRLTFGPEGMPMPRWVFYNCAEVPGAIMGFGRPASQLTDTQRAALEVPDEYDGLVPFSMFIAIPMLPSGDWMAHNLCSMNAVFPELELNGLATVTKAFGLAVYRARILYGATQWHSRALHIHTKFGNLDLVTAYTPAHSEHMTLTYRVEVSLNGLLNACGDPSASIERPEPEFWLDAADEAHAIQMQDQIEAGTRYQIVGPPQMSGDSVRLPLVTKAKPT
;
A
#
# COMPACT_ATOMS: atom_id res chain seq x y z
N MET A 1 13.73 7.59 17.29
CA MET A 1 13.12 8.58 16.37
C MET A 1 11.64 8.31 16.47
N ASP A 2 10.83 9.28 16.83
CA ASP A 2 9.38 9.10 16.91
C ASP A 2 8.80 9.39 15.54
N LEU A 3 7.89 8.52 15.06
CA LEU A 3 7.26 8.69 13.76
C LEU A 3 6.30 9.90 13.80
N THR A 4 6.69 11.00 13.16
CA THR A 4 5.79 12.13 12.91
C THR A 4 4.86 11.79 11.75
N ILE A 5 3.56 11.87 11.99
CA ILE A 5 2.55 11.71 10.94
C ILE A 5 1.61 12.92 10.92
N SER A 6 1.04 13.25 9.75
CA SER A 6 0.10 14.37 9.62
C SER A 6 -1.16 14.23 10.48
N ASN A 7 -1.52 13.01 10.86
CA ASN A 7 -2.71 12.73 11.67
C ASN A 7 -2.36 11.84 12.88
N PRO A 8 -1.91 12.42 14.01
CA PRO A 8 -1.43 11.66 15.17
C PRO A 8 -2.48 10.72 15.76
N ARG A 9 -3.78 11.02 15.57
CA ARG A 9 -4.90 10.18 16.02
C ARG A 9 -4.80 8.73 15.55
N ILE A 10 -4.16 8.48 14.40
CA ILE A 10 -3.90 7.11 13.92
C ILE A 10 -3.08 6.32 14.94
N LEU A 11 -1.98 6.90 15.46
CA LEU A 11 -1.11 6.23 16.44
C LEU A 11 -1.70 6.24 17.85
N GLU A 12 -2.59 7.19 18.16
CA GLU A 12 -3.27 7.26 19.46
C GLU A 12 -4.41 6.22 19.59
N THR A 13 -5.07 5.89 18.48
CA THR A 13 -6.30 5.09 18.49
C THR A 13 -6.16 3.72 17.84
N CYS A 14 -5.08 3.49 17.09
CA CYS A 14 -4.80 2.22 16.44
C CYS A 14 -3.44 1.66 16.88
N VAL A 15 -3.34 0.33 16.89
CA VAL A 15 -2.15 -0.41 17.30
C VAL A 15 -1.60 -1.15 16.09
N PRO A 16 -0.28 -1.11 15.83
CA PRO A 16 0.30 -1.84 14.71
C PRO A 16 0.28 -3.36 14.96
N TYR A 17 0.15 -4.11 13.88
CA TYR A 17 0.28 -5.57 13.88
C TYR A 17 1.09 -6.05 12.68
N ILE A 18 1.63 -7.27 12.80
CA ILE A 18 2.31 -7.98 11.71
C ILE A 18 1.80 -9.42 11.70
N VAL A 19 1.19 -9.84 10.59
CA VAL A 19 0.92 -11.26 10.30
C VAL A 19 2.16 -11.82 9.62
N VAL A 20 2.83 -12.78 10.26
CA VAL A 20 4.11 -13.31 9.77
C VAL A 20 4.38 -14.70 10.30
N CYS A 21 4.97 -15.55 9.46
CA CYS A 21 5.45 -16.87 9.89
C CYS A 21 6.70 -16.76 10.79
N PRO A 22 6.89 -17.68 11.76
CA PRO A 22 8.04 -17.65 12.67
C PRO A 22 9.40 -17.69 11.97
N TRP A 23 9.50 -18.30 10.80
CA TRP A 23 10.75 -18.37 10.02
C TRP A 23 11.03 -17.10 9.21
N THR A 24 10.02 -16.28 8.92
CA THR A 24 10.17 -15.06 8.11
C THR A 24 10.48 -13.83 8.96
N ILE A 25 10.05 -13.81 10.24
CA ILE A 25 10.13 -12.63 11.10
C ILE A 25 11.55 -12.05 11.26
N HIS A 26 12.58 -12.89 11.22
CA HIS A 26 13.99 -12.48 11.35
C HIS A 26 14.50 -11.66 10.16
N HIS A 27 13.76 -11.62 9.06
CA HIS A 27 14.06 -10.81 7.88
C HIS A 27 13.38 -9.44 7.92
N LEU A 28 12.53 -9.17 8.91
CA LEU A 28 11.73 -7.95 9.02
C LEU A 28 12.29 -7.01 10.10
N ASP A 29 11.96 -5.73 9.98
CA ASP A 29 12.08 -4.77 11.08
C ASP A 29 10.78 -4.76 11.90
N THR A 30 10.83 -5.24 13.14
CA THR A 30 9.67 -5.25 14.06
C THR A 30 9.55 -3.99 14.91
N MET A 31 10.43 -3.01 14.71
CA MET A 31 10.40 -1.71 15.38
C MET A 31 10.66 -0.55 14.39
N PRO A 32 9.95 -0.52 13.25
CA PRO A 32 10.16 0.50 12.23
C PRO A 32 9.85 1.88 12.81
N PHE A 33 10.70 2.86 12.51
CA PHE A 33 10.56 4.23 13.04
C PHE A 33 10.46 4.30 14.58
N GLY A 34 11.04 3.34 15.30
CA GLY A 34 10.91 3.27 16.77
C GLY A 34 9.52 2.85 17.26
N VAL A 35 8.56 2.57 16.37
CA VAL A 35 7.22 2.09 16.72
C VAL A 35 7.29 0.58 16.94
N LYS A 36 7.23 0.17 18.21
CA LYS A 36 7.29 -1.25 18.59
C LYS A 36 5.97 -1.96 18.29
N VAL A 37 6.04 -3.10 17.61
CA VAL A 37 4.93 -4.04 17.52
C VAL A 37 4.97 -4.97 18.73
N GLU A 38 3.94 -4.92 19.56
CA GLU A 38 3.84 -5.79 20.73
C GLU A 38 3.76 -7.26 20.33
N ARG A 39 4.32 -8.15 21.17
CA ARG A 39 4.44 -9.58 20.86
C ARG A 39 3.09 -10.23 20.58
N GLU A 40 2.04 -9.78 21.26
CA GLU A 40 0.66 -10.25 21.07
C GLU A 40 0.09 -9.88 19.68
N ASN A 41 0.64 -8.85 19.04
CA ASN A 41 0.27 -8.38 17.71
C ASN A 41 1.20 -8.92 16.60
N LEU A 42 2.07 -9.87 16.94
CA LEU A 42 2.79 -10.72 15.98
C LEU A 42 1.96 -11.98 15.76
N ILE A 43 1.25 -12.02 14.66
CA ILE A 43 0.17 -12.97 14.40
C ILE A 43 0.70 -14.07 13.50
N ASP A 44 0.86 -15.27 14.06
CA ASP A 44 1.35 -16.45 13.31
C ASP A 44 0.19 -17.10 12.52
N PRO A 45 0.19 -17.02 11.18
CA PRO A 45 -0.89 -17.56 10.33
C PRO A 45 -0.95 -19.09 10.35
N THR A 46 0.05 -19.78 10.92
CA THR A 46 0.09 -21.25 11.04
C THR A 46 -0.64 -21.78 12.28
N LYS A 47 -1.07 -20.88 13.18
CA LYS A 47 -1.73 -21.27 14.44
C LYS A 47 -3.24 -21.24 14.32
N LEU A 48 -3.91 -22.26 14.84
CA LEU A 48 -5.38 -22.30 14.90
C LEU A 48 -5.98 -21.11 15.67
N SER A 49 -5.26 -20.58 16.66
CA SER A 49 -5.68 -19.42 17.46
C SER A 49 -5.85 -18.14 16.65
N THR A 50 -5.20 -18.00 15.50
CA THR A 50 -5.28 -16.78 14.66
C THR A 50 -6.44 -16.81 13.68
N ARG A 51 -7.21 -17.92 13.63
CA ARG A 51 -8.36 -18.10 12.72
C ARG A 51 -9.33 -16.93 12.72
N THR A 52 -9.65 -16.39 13.90
CA THR A 52 -10.60 -15.25 13.99
C THR A 52 -10.00 -13.99 13.38
N PHE A 53 -8.74 -13.68 13.69
CA PHE A 53 -8.05 -12.53 13.10
C PHE A 53 -7.92 -12.66 11.58
N ALA A 54 -7.53 -13.83 11.07
CA ALA A 54 -7.44 -14.09 9.63
C ALA A 54 -8.78 -13.90 8.91
N ARG A 55 -9.91 -14.28 9.53
CA ARG A 55 -11.24 -14.01 9.00
C ARG A 55 -11.56 -12.51 8.98
N LEU A 56 -11.23 -11.78 10.04
CA LEU A 56 -11.44 -10.33 10.11
C LEU A 56 -10.60 -9.58 9.06
N LEU A 57 -9.37 -10.04 8.81
CA LEU A 57 -8.49 -9.49 7.78
C LEU A 57 -9.08 -9.67 6.37
N GLN A 58 -9.70 -10.81 6.11
CA GLN A 58 -10.42 -11.05 4.85
C GLN A 58 -11.70 -10.21 4.75
N GLN A 59 -12.38 -9.95 5.87
CA GLN A 59 -13.54 -9.08 5.87
C GLN A 59 -13.15 -7.62 5.58
N LEU A 60 -12.03 -7.15 6.15
CA LEU A 60 -11.45 -5.85 5.82
C LEU A 60 -11.22 -5.69 4.30
N ASP A 61 -10.65 -6.71 3.67
CA ASP A 61 -10.45 -6.76 2.23
C ASP A 61 -11.76 -6.69 1.44
N ARG A 62 -12.74 -7.52 1.80
CA ARG A 62 -14.07 -7.51 1.17
C ARG A 62 -14.78 -6.17 1.29
N LEU A 63 -14.68 -5.50 2.44
CA LEU A 63 -15.27 -4.17 2.60
C LEU A 63 -14.59 -3.12 1.73
N THR A 64 -13.29 -3.29 1.47
CA THR A 64 -12.51 -2.34 0.66
C THR A 64 -12.69 -2.59 -0.84
N PHE A 65 -12.51 -3.83 -1.30
CA PHE A 65 -12.45 -4.21 -2.72
C PHE A 65 -13.65 -5.02 -3.21
N GLY A 66 -14.54 -5.46 -2.32
CA GLY A 66 -15.79 -6.12 -2.70
C GLY A 66 -16.68 -5.27 -3.62
N PRO A 67 -16.86 -3.95 -3.39
CA PRO A 67 -17.57 -3.07 -4.32
C PRO A 67 -16.93 -2.99 -5.71
N GLU A 68 -15.62 -3.23 -5.80
CA GLU A 68 -14.87 -3.27 -7.06
C GLU A 68 -14.89 -4.67 -7.71
N GLY A 69 -15.52 -5.67 -7.06
CA GLY A 69 -15.56 -7.06 -7.54
C GLY A 69 -14.22 -7.79 -7.42
N MET A 70 -13.27 -7.26 -6.66
CA MET A 70 -11.89 -7.76 -6.58
C MET A 70 -11.44 -8.20 -5.17
N PRO A 71 -12.27 -8.85 -4.32
CA PRO A 71 -11.76 -9.36 -3.05
C PRO A 71 -10.77 -10.50 -3.28
N MET A 72 -9.72 -10.54 -2.48
CA MET A 72 -8.70 -11.58 -2.53
C MET A 72 -9.24 -12.92 -1.99
N PRO A 73 -9.11 -14.03 -2.75
CA PRO A 73 -9.38 -15.36 -2.22
C PRO A 73 -8.45 -15.72 -1.05
N ARG A 74 -8.94 -16.56 -0.13
CA ARG A 74 -8.17 -17.01 1.06
C ARG A 74 -6.79 -17.61 0.73
N TRP A 75 -6.72 -18.39 -0.35
CA TRP A 75 -5.46 -19.01 -0.74
C TRP A 75 -4.45 -17.97 -1.22
N VAL A 76 -4.88 -16.82 -1.77
CA VAL A 76 -3.98 -15.73 -2.17
C VAL A 76 -3.39 -15.05 -0.94
N PHE A 77 -4.20 -14.79 0.09
CA PHE A 77 -3.69 -14.33 1.40
C PHE A 77 -2.60 -15.26 1.92
N TYR A 78 -2.91 -16.56 2.03
CA TYR A 78 -1.99 -17.51 2.64
C TYR A 78 -0.73 -17.72 1.79
N ASN A 79 -0.90 -18.07 0.51
CA ASN A 79 0.18 -18.53 -0.36
C ASN A 79 1.02 -17.39 -0.93
N CYS A 80 0.44 -16.19 -1.12
CA CYS A 80 1.14 -15.08 -1.76
C CYS A 80 1.58 -13.99 -0.76
N ALA A 81 0.92 -13.89 0.40
CA ALA A 81 1.22 -12.85 1.39
C ALA A 81 1.79 -13.41 2.69
N GLU A 82 1.00 -14.20 3.43
CA GLU A 82 1.29 -14.60 4.81
C GLU A 82 2.50 -15.53 4.93
N VAL A 83 2.59 -16.55 4.06
CA VAL A 83 3.68 -17.54 4.09
C VAL A 83 5.00 -17.02 3.50
N PRO A 84 5.03 -16.47 2.27
CA PRO A 84 6.29 -16.03 1.67
C PRO A 84 6.75 -14.66 2.16
N GLY A 85 5.85 -13.84 2.71
CA GLY A 85 6.13 -12.48 3.15
C GLY A 85 5.55 -12.19 4.55
N ALA A 86 4.80 -11.11 4.64
CA ALA A 86 4.06 -10.71 5.83
C ALA A 86 2.91 -9.78 5.43
N ILE A 87 1.96 -9.56 6.35
CA ILE A 87 0.91 -8.53 6.20
C ILE A 87 1.04 -7.56 7.36
N MET A 88 1.08 -6.27 7.07
CA MET A 88 1.23 -5.24 8.10
C MET A 88 0.07 -4.29 8.09
N GLY A 89 -0.33 -3.84 9.27
CA GLY A 89 -1.52 -3.01 9.39
C GLY A 89 -1.64 -2.35 10.73
N PHE A 90 -2.72 -1.61 10.87
CA PHE A 90 -3.14 -1.04 12.14
C PHE A 90 -4.52 -1.60 12.48
N GLY A 91 -4.71 -1.98 13.74
CA GLY A 91 -5.96 -2.49 14.25
C GLY A 91 -6.42 -1.73 15.48
N ARG A 92 -7.64 -2.01 15.93
CA ARG A 92 -8.21 -1.47 17.17
C ARG A 92 -8.68 -2.64 18.05
N PRO A 93 -8.51 -2.58 19.38
CA PRO A 93 -9.07 -3.60 20.27
C PRO A 93 -10.58 -3.70 20.07
N ALA A 94 -11.13 -4.92 20.02
CA ALA A 94 -12.57 -5.13 19.80
C ALA A 94 -13.46 -4.40 20.81
N SER A 95 -12.95 -4.16 22.03
CA SER A 95 -13.61 -3.39 23.10
C SER A 95 -13.76 -1.89 22.81
N GLN A 96 -13.06 -1.36 21.80
CA GLN A 96 -13.12 0.05 21.40
C GLN A 96 -13.96 0.30 20.14
N LEU A 97 -14.56 -0.76 19.57
CA LEU A 97 -15.41 -0.65 18.40
C LEU A 97 -16.85 -0.34 18.83
N THR A 98 -17.54 0.45 18.01
CA THR A 98 -19.00 0.61 18.12
C THR A 98 -19.73 -0.63 17.61
N ASP A 99 -21.00 -0.80 17.99
CA ASP A 99 -21.83 -1.91 17.50
C ASP A 99 -21.90 -1.93 15.96
N THR A 100 -22.01 -0.75 15.33
CA THR A 100 -21.99 -0.61 13.87
C THR A 100 -20.69 -1.12 13.26
N GLN A 101 -19.54 -0.78 13.86
CA GLN A 101 -18.23 -1.24 13.40
C GLN A 101 -18.07 -2.75 13.59
N ARG A 102 -18.50 -3.29 14.74
CA ARG A 102 -18.49 -4.74 15.01
C ARG A 102 -19.36 -5.49 14.01
N ALA A 103 -20.56 -4.99 13.72
CA ALA A 103 -21.47 -5.60 12.75
C ALA A 103 -20.87 -5.60 11.33
N ALA A 104 -20.35 -4.48 10.86
CA ALA A 104 -19.76 -4.36 9.52
C ALA A 104 -18.53 -5.27 9.31
N LEU A 105 -17.66 -5.34 10.31
CA LEU A 105 -16.48 -6.21 10.31
C LEU A 105 -16.79 -7.66 10.72
N GLU A 106 -18.06 -7.97 10.98
CA GLU A 106 -18.53 -9.28 11.44
C GLU A 106 -17.72 -9.80 12.65
N VAL A 107 -17.49 -8.94 13.64
CA VAL A 107 -16.71 -9.28 14.83
C VAL A 107 -17.54 -10.21 15.73
N PRO A 108 -17.04 -11.40 16.11
CA PRO A 108 -17.81 -12.31 16.98
C PRO A 108 -18.07 -11.67 18.34
N ASP A 109 -19.21 -11.97 18.96
CA ASP A 109 -19.62 -11.33 20.21
C ASP A 109 -18.60 -11.52 21.34
N GLU A 110 -18.05 -12.73 21.48
CA GLU A 110 -17.05 -13.07 22.51
C GLU A 110 -15.60 -12.68 22.14
N TYR A 111 -15.37 -12.08 20.97
CA TYR A 111 -14.01 -11.70 20.56
C TYR A 111 -13.59 -10.37 21.18
N ASP A 112 -12.49 -10.39 21.94
CA ASP A 112 -11.89 -9.25 22.64
C ASP A 112 -10.53 -8.81 22.04
N GLY A 113 -10.04 -9.55 21.04
CA GLY A 113 -8.74 -9.31 20.42
C GLY A 113 -8.69 -8.11 19.48
N LEU A 114 -7.59 -8.01 18.73
CA LEU A 114 -7.36 -6.93 17.77
C LEU A 114 -8.23 -7.11 16.52
N VAL A 115 -8.89 -6.05 16.06
CA VAL A 115 -9.63 -6.02 14.80
C VAL A 115 -8.86 -5.16 13.79
N PRO A 116 -8.53 -5.66 12.59
CA PRO A 116 -7.72 -4.91 11.62
C PRO A 116 -8.54 -3.78 10.96
N PHE A 117 -7.97 -2.58 10.89
CA PHE A 117 -8.56 -1.38 10.29
C PHE A 117 -7.83 -0.92 9.02
N SER A 118 -6.62 -1.41 8.82
CA SER A 118 -5.87 -1.26 7.58
C SER A 118 -4.94 -2.43 7.40
N MET A 119 -4.56 -2.69 6.14
CA MET A 119 -3.49 -3.63 5.85
C MET A 119 -2.74 -3.22 4.59
N PHE A 120 -1.47 -3.57 4.53
CA PHE A 120 -0.63 -3.51 3.35
C PHE A 120 0.00 -4.88 3.12
N ILE A 121 -0.07 -5.32 1.87
CA ILE A 121 0.51 -6.57 1.39
C ILE A 121 1.45 -6.22 0.24
N ALA A 122 2.68 -6.71 0.34
CA ALA A 122 3.58 -6.79 -0.80
C ALA A 122 4.14 -8.20 -0.94
N ILE A 123 4.35 -8.62 -2.20
CA ILE A 123 4.90 -9.92 -2.57
C ILE A 123 6.42 -9.77 -2.69
N PRO A 124 7.23 -10.62 -2.04
CA PRO A 124 8.69 -10.56 -2.16
C PRO A 124 9.11 -10.86 -3.60
N MET A 125 10.08 -10.10 -4.10
CA MET A 125 10.67 -10.29 -5.43
C MET A 125 12.13 -10.74 -5.31
N LEU A 126 12.69 -11.21 -6.43
CA LEU A 126 14.12 -11.35 -6.60
C LEU A 126 14.62 -10.15 -7.42
N PRO A 127 15.66 -9.42 -6.97
CA PRO A 127 16.52 -9.66 -5.81
C PRO A 127 15.91 -9.28 -4.45
N SER A 128 16.54 -9.72 -3.35
CA SER A 128 16.12 -9.39 -1.98
C SER A 128 16.03 -7.87 -1.75
N GLY A 129 15.01 -7.46 -0.99
CA GLY A 129 14.68 -6.05 -0.74
C GLY A 129 13.74 -5.44 -1.79
N ASP A 130 13.44 -6.16 -2.88
CA ASP A 130 12.45 -5.72 -3.86
C ASP A 130 11.10 -6.37 -3.55
N TRP A 131 10.04 -5.57 -3.68
CA TRP A 131 8.69 -5.99 -3.32
C TRP A 131 7.70 -5.51 -4.39
N MET A 132 6.69 -6.33 -4.67
CA MET A 132 5.55 -5.94 -5.51
C MET A 132 4.36 -5.60 -4.62
N ALA A 133 3.93 -4.34 -4.61
CA ALA A 133 2.70 -3.92 -3.95
C ALA A 133 1.53 -4.72 -4.52
N HIS A 134 0.75 -5.34 -3.64
CA HIS A 134 -0.39 -6.17 -4.05
C HIS A 134 -1.70 -5.64 -3.50
N ASN A 135 -1.75 -5.31 -2.21
CA ASN A 135 -2.99 -4.89 -1.58
C ASN A 135 -2.77 -3.76 -0.55
N LEU A 136 -3.70 -2.81 -0.48
CA LEU A 136 -3.73 -1.74 0.50
C LEU A 136 -5.18 -1.43 0.90
N CYS A 137 -5.57 -1.83 2.11
CA CYS A 137 -6.89 -1.54 2.66
C CYS A 137 -6.82 -0.46 3.73
N SER A 138 -7.91 0.30 3.85
CA SER A 138 -8.13 1.22 4.96
C SER A 138 -9.61 1.43 5.20
N MET A 139 -10.02 1.30 6.45
CA MET A 139 -11.40 1.55 6.87
C MET A 139 -11.77 3.04 6.90
N ASN A 140 -10.86 3.97 6.59
CA ASN A 140 -11.22 5.40 6.54
C ASN A 140 -12.33 5.70 5.52
N ALA A 141 -12.41 4.95 4.42
CA ALA A 141 -13.49 5.10 3.44
C ALA A 141 -14.83 4.50 3.92
N VAL A 142 -14.78 3.53 4.85
CA VAL A 142 -15.96 2.82 5.38
C VAL A 142 -16.51 3.52 6.63
N PHE A 143 -15.61 4.04 7.48
CA PHE A 143 -15.91 4.73 8.73
C PHE A 143 -15.26 6.12 8.74
N PRO A 144 -15.71 7.06 7.88
CA PRO A 144 -15.13 8.40 7.79
C PRO A 144 -15.24 9.20 9.09
N GLU A 145 -16.21 8.89 9.94
CA GLU A 145 -16.42 9.52 11.25
C GLU A 145 -15.27 9.26 12.25
N LEU A 146 -14.42 8.27 11.98
CA LEU A 146 -13.22 8.03 12.78
C LEU A 146 -12.09 9.01 12.46
N GLU A 147 -12.21 9.77 11.37
CA GLU A 147 -11.25 10.79 10.94
C GLU A 147 -9.81 10.25 10.81
N LEU A 148 -9.66 9.01 10.36
CA LEU A 148 -8.37 8.32 10.16
C LEU A 148 -7.74 8.68 8.80
N ASN A 149 -7.86 9.93 8.39
CA ASN A 149 -7.31 10.43 7.14
C ASN A 149 -5.80 10.17 7.08
N GLY A 150 -5.35 9.56 5.99
CA GLY A 150 -3.94 9.15 5.81
C GLY A 150 -3.61 7.73 6.29
N LEU A 151 -4.54 7.00 6.92
CA LEU A 151 -4.29 5.64 7.42
C LEU A 151 -3.72 4.69 6.37
N ALA A 152 -4.25 4.69 5.14
CA ALA A 152 -3.68 3.89 4.05
C ALA A 152 -2.21 4.26 3.74
N THR A 153 -1.89 5.56 3.71
CA THR A 153 -0.51 6.02 3.45
C THR A 153 0.43 5.61 4.58
N VAL A 154 0.04 5.83 5.84
CA VAL A 154 0.82 5.43 7.02
C VAL A 154 1.00 3.91 7.07
N THR A 155 -0.03 3.14 6.74
CA THR A 155 0.03 1.67 6.68
C THR A 155 1.03 1.18 5.65
N LYS A 156 1.03 1.78 4.45
CA LYS A 156 2.01 1.47 3.41
C LYS A 156 3.43 1.86 3.84
N ALA A 157 3.63 3.03 4.43
CA ALA A 157 4.94 3.47 4.90
C ALA A 157 5.49 2.58 6.01
N PHE A 158 4.66 2.26 7.01
CA PHE A 158 4.96 1.29 8.06
C PHE A 158 5.35 -0.06 7.44
N GLY A 159 4.55 -0.56 6.51
CA GLY A 159 4.81 -1.86 5.92
C GLY A 159 6.11 -1.92 5.10
N LEU A 160 6.40 -0.90 4.31
CA LEU A 160 7.66 -0.81 3.56
C LEU A 160 8.89 -0.74 4.48
N ALA A 161 8.77 -0.08 5.63
CA ALA A 161 9.82 -0.06 6.64
C ALA A 161 10.01 -1.44 7.29
N VAL A 162 8.92 -2.12 7.67
CA VAL A 162 8.97 -3.50 8.20
C VAL A 162 9.64 -4.44 7.21
N TYR A 163 9.30 -4.36 5.92
CA TYR A 163 9.91 -5.16 4.87
C TYR A 163 11.38 -4.84 4.60
N ARG A 164 11.90 -3.74 5.14
CA ARG A 164 13.20 -3.15 4.75
C ARG A 164 13.28 -3.00 3.23
N ALA A 165 12.18 -2.55 2.64
CA ALA A 165 12.06 -2.45 1.19
C ALA A 165 13.09 -1.45 0.65
N ARG A 166 13.75 -1.84 -0.43
CA ARG A 166 14.67 -1.00 -1.21
C ARG A 166 13.98 -0.49 -2.46
N ILE A 167 13.29 -1.38 -3.18
CA ILE A 167 12.47 -1.03 -4.35
C ILE A 167 11.06 -1.55 -4.13
N LEU A 168 10.08 -0.71 -4.43
CA LEU A 168 8.69 -1.12 -4.53
C LEU A 168 8.25 -1.04 -5.98
N TYR A 169 7.82 -2.17 -6.52
CA TYR A 169 7.04 -2.25 -7.74
C TYR A 169 5.56 -2.12 -7.42
N GLY A 170 4.77 -1.64 -8.36
CA GLY A 170 3.32 -1.67 -8.28
C GLY A 170 2.70 -1.63 -9.65
N ALA A 171 1.51 -2.19 -9.77
CA ALA A 171 0.67 -2.10 -10.95
C ALA A 171 -0.66 -1.45 -10.57
N THR A 172 -1.13 -0.49 -11.36
CA THR A 172 -2.43 0.14 -11.15
C THR A 172 -2.92 0.78 -12.44
N GLN A 173 -4.23 0.97 -12.55
CA GLN A 173 -4.85 1.63 -13.69
C GLN A 173 -4.49 3.13 -13.70
N TRP A 174 -4.35 3.71 -14.89
CA TRP A 174 -4.02 5.13 -15.05
C TRP A 174 -5.02 6.07 -14.37
N HIS A 175 -6.30 5.69 -14.33
CA HIS A 175 -7.36 6.47 -13.68
C HIS A 175 -7.46 6.23 -12.16
N SER A 176 -6.59 5.39 -11.58
CA SER A 176 -6.68 4.98 -10.18
C SER A 176 -6.39 6.14 -9.24
N ARG A 177 -7.31 6.38 -8.29
CA ARG A 177 -7.11 7.34 -7.20
C ARG A 177 -5.92 6.95 -6.30
N ALA A 178 -5.51 5.69 -6.29
CA ALA A 178 -4.37 5.22 -5.51
C ALA A 178 -3.05 5.85 -5.95
N LEU A 179 -2.95 6.37 -7.18
CA LEU A 179 -1.76 7.08 -7.66
C LEU A 179 -1.45 8.34 -6.84
N HIS A 180 -2.44 8.96 -6.21
CA HIS A 180 -2.21 10.02 -5.20
C HIS A 180 -1.41 9.52 -4.01
N ILE A 181 -1.63 8.28 -3.55
CA ILE A 181 -0.88 7.69 -2.45
C ILE A 181 0.50 7.25 -2.94
N HIS A 182 0.58 6.64 -4.12
CA HIS A 182 1.81 6.03 -4.62
C HIS A 182 2.91 7.07 -4.86
N THR A 183 2.55 8.21 -5.43
CA THR A 183 3.46 9.33 -5.73
C THR A 183 3.98 10.05 -4.48
N LYS A 184 3.40 9.81 -3.29
CA LYS A 184 3.94 10.35 -2.01
C LYS A 184 5.25 9.73 -1.58
N PHE A 185 5.57 8.54 -2.07
CA PHE A 185 6.76 7.78 -1.67
C PHE A 185 8.00 8.12 -2.51
N GLY A 186 7.81 8.75 -3.67
CA GLY A 186 8.87 9.05 -4.62
C GLY A 186 8.30 9.31 -6.01
N ASN A 187 9.19 9.67 -6.92
CA ASN A 187 8.88 9.71 -8.34
C ASN A 187 8.83 8.28 -8.88
N LEU A 188 7.81 7.95 -9.67
CA LEU A 188 7.53 6.57 -10.08
C LEU A 188 8.14 6.33 -11.46
N ASP A 189 9.22 5.54 -11.53
CA ASP A 189 9.81 5.14 -12.80
C ASP A 189 8.87 4.13 -13.49
N LEU A 190 8.45 4.40 -14.72
CA LEU A 190 7.61 3.48 -15.46
C LEU A 190 8.41 2.27 -15.94
N VAL A 191 7.83 1.10 -15.68
CA VAL A 191 8.27 -0.20 -16.22
C VAL A 191 7.41 -0.55 -17.43
N THR A 192 6.11 -0.29 -17.36
CA THR A 192 5.18 -0.38 -18.49
C THR A 192 4.20 0.79 -18.44
N ALA A 193 3.83 1.31 -19.61
CA ALA A 193 2.75 2.27 -19.79
C ALA A 193 1.44 1.59 -20.24
N TYR A 194 1.54 0.40 -20.83
CA TYR A 194 0.43 -0.46 -21.23
C TYR A 194 0.81 -1.91 -20.93
N THR A 195 0.00 -2.65 -20.17
CA THR A 195 0.39 -3.95 -19.62
C THR A 195 -0.50 -5.07 -20.16
N PRO A 196 -0.19 -5.64 -21.34
CA PRO A 196 -1.08 -6.62 -22.00
C PRO A 196 -1.18 -7.95 -21.24
N ALA A 197 -0.23 -8.27 -20.36
CA ALA A 197 -0.26 -9.46 -19.53
C ALA A 197 -1.17 -9.33 -18.28
N HIS A 198 -1.68 -8.13 -18.01
CA HIS A 198 -2.57 -7.85 -16.89
C HIS A 198 -4.04 -7.96 -17.32
N SER A 199 -4.95 -8.26 -16.39
CA SER A 199 -6.38 -8.37 -16.69
C SER A 199 -7.00 -7.09 -17.24
N GLU A 200 -6.43 -5.94 -16.88
CA GLU A 200 -6.78 -4.61 -17.39
C GLU A 200 -5.58 -4.02 -18.13
N HIS A 201 -5.62 -3.94 -19.46
CA HIS A 201 -4.45 -3.54 -20.25
C HIS A 201 -4.03 -2.08 -20.01
N MET A 202 -5.00 -1.20 -19.72
CA MET A 202 -4.78 0.21 -19.30
C MET A 202 -4.25 0.32 -17.86
N THR A 203 -3.25 -0.49 -17.57
CA THR A 203 -2.51 -0.58 -16.33
C THR A 203 -1.07 -0.18 -16.59
N LEU A 204 -0.54 0.69 -15.73
CA LEU A 204 0.88 1.00 -15.68
C LEU A 204 1.55 0.13 -14.62
N THR A 205 2.76 -0.34 -14.91
CA THR A 205 3.66 -0.88 -13.89
C THR A 205 4.72 0.15 -13.61
N TYR A 206 4.95 0.44 -12.34
CA TYR A 206 5.96 1.39 -11.90
C TYR A 206 6.93 0.75 -10.91
N ARG A 207 8.10 1.36 -10.75
CA ARG A 207 9.03 1.12 -9.66
C ARG A 207 9.35 2.43 -8.94
N VAL A 208 9.50 2.37 -7.63
CA VAL A 208 9.93 3.50 -6.79
C VAL A 208 11.01 3.05 -5.83
N GLU A 209 12.03 3.87 -5.68
CA GLU A 209 13.06 3.65 -4.66
C GLU A 209 12.50 4.03 -3.29
N VAL A 210 12.62 3.11 -2.34
CA VAL A 210 12.15 3.28 -0.98
C VAL A 210 13.30 3.84 -0.14
N SER A 211 13.18 5.11 0.24
CA SER A 211 14.12 5.78 1.13
C SER A 211 13.44 6.20 2.43
N LEU A 212 14.20 6.34 3.51
CA LEU A 212 13.69 6.86 4.78
C LEU A 212 13.00 8.23 4.58
N ASN A 213 13.63 9.12 3.82
CA ASN A 213 13.08 10.43 3.50
C ASN A 213 11.75 10.33 2.71
N GLY A 214 11.64 9.41 1.75
CA GLY A 214 10.40 9.16 1.02
C GLY A 214 9.27 8.62 1.91
N LEU A 215 9.60 7.73 2.86
CA LEU A 215 8.64 7.20 3.83
C LEU A 215 8.15 8.29 4.80
N LEU A 216 9.05 9.11 5.33
CA LEU A 216 8.71 10.23 6.23
C LEU A 216 7.90 11.31 5.50
N ASN A 217 8.26 11.65 4.26
CA ASN A 217 7.48 12.57 3.42
C ASN A 217 6.06 12.02 3.18
N ALA A 218 5.92 10.72 2.92
CA ALA A 218 4.61 10.11 2.72
C ALA A 218 3.74 10.16 3.98
N CYS A 219 4.35 9.99 5.16
CA CYS A 219 3.72 10.20 6.46
C CYS A 219 3.40 11.67 6.77
N GLY A 220 4.00 12.61 6.04
CA GLY A 220 3.82 14.04 6.17
C GLY A 220 4.64 14.68 7.29
N ASP A 221 5.84 14.13 7.53
CA ASP A 221 6.85 14.77 8.36
C ASP A 221 7.33 16.08 7.69
N PRO A 222 7.28 17.25 8.37
CA PRO A 222 7.64 18.53 7.78
C PRO A 222 9.15 18.67 7.48
N SER A 223 10.00 17.81 8.04
CA SER A 223 11.44 17.80 7.77
C SER A 223 11.80 16.99 6.51
N ALA A 224 10.88 16.18 6.00
CA ALA A 224 11.08 15.33 4.85
C ALA A 224 10.43 15.93 3.60
N SER A 225 11.13 15.84 2.47
CA SER A 225 10.60 16.32 1.19
C SER A 225 11.16 15.50 0.04
N ILE A 226 10.40 15.39 -1.05
CA ILE A 226 10.83 14.69 -2.26
C ILE A 226 11.02 15.73 -3.37
N GLU A 227 12.19 15.70 -4.00
CA GLU A 227 12.45 16.51 -5.18
C GLU A 227 11.59 16.03 -6.35
N ARG A 228 10.86 16.97 -6.95
CA ARG A 228 9.98 16.72 -8.09
C ARG A 228 10.46 17.56 -9.26
N PRO A 229 10.94 16.92 -10.34
CA PRO A 229 11.21 17.63 -11.59
C PRO A 229 9.93 18.31 -12.12
N GLU A 230 10.11 19.43 -12.84
CA GLU A 230 9.02 20.04 -13.59
C GLU A 230 8.51 19.06 -14.67
N PRO A 231 7.19 18.88 -14.81
CA PRO A 231 6.64 17.97 -15.82
C PRO A 231 6.97 18.46 -17.24
N GLU A 232 7.46 17.56 -18.09
CA GLU A 232 7.66 17.84 -19.53
C GLU A 232 6.34 17.76 -20.28
N PHE A 233 5.47 16.83 -19.89
CA PHE A 233 4.15 16.65 -20.47
C PHE A 233 3.20 16.01 -19.47
N TRP A 234 1.93 15.94 -19.87
CA TRP A 234 0.85 15.39 -19.06
C TRP A 234 0.05 14.38 -19.88
N LEU A 235 0.07 13.12 -19.45
CA LEU A 235 -0.70 12.04 -20.07
C LEU A 235 -2.12 12.06 -19.51
N ASP A 236 -3.13 12.03 -20.39
CA ASP A 236 -4.51 11.75 -20.00
C ASP A 236 -4.68 10.25 -19.74
N ALA A 237 -5.25 9.88 -18.60
CA ALA A 237 -5.45 8.49 -18.21
C ALA A 237 -6.34 7.69 -19.17
N ALA A 238 -7.16 8.36 -19.98
CA ALA A 238 -8.01 7.73 -20.99
C ALA A 238 -7.34 7.63 -22.39
N ASP A 239 -6.15 8.20 -22.58
CA ASP A 239 -5.45 8.22 -23.87
C ASP A 239 -4.67 6.92 -24.11
N GLU A 240 -5.39 5.87 -24.49
CA GLU A 240 -4.82 4.55 -24.77
C GLU A 240 -3.79 4.57 -25.89
N ALA A 241 -4.03 5.36 -26.95
CA ALA A 241 -3.11 5.44 -28.08
C ALA A 241 -1.75 6.00 -27.65
N HIS A 242 -1.74 7.03 -26.80
CA HIS A 242 -0.50 7.58 -26.23
C HIS A 242 0.15 6.63 -25.23
N ALA A 243 -0.64 5.90 -24.42
CA ALA A 243 -0.09 4.86 -23.52
C ALA A 243 0.62 3.74 -24.29
N ILE A 244 0.05 3.28 -25.42
CA ILE A 244 0.68 2.29 -26.32
C ILE A 244 1.95 2.87 -26.96
N GLN A 245 1.89 4.10 -27.48
CA GLN A 245 3.08 4.75 -28.04
C GLN A 245 4.21 4.87 -27.02
N MET A 246 3.88 5.25 -25.77
CA MET A 246 4.85 5.28 -24.68
C MET A 246 5.40 3.88 -24.36
N GLN A 247 4.57 2.85 -24.45
CA GLN A 247 5.00 1.46 -24.26
C GLN A 247 6.01 1.04 -25.34
N ASP A 248 5.75 1.33 -26.61
CA ASP A 248 6.70 1.09 -27.71
C ASP A 248 8.04 1.82 -27.47
N GLN A 249 7.97 3.05 -26.96
CA GLN A 249 9.15 3.84 -26.61
C GLN A 249 9.91 3.25 -25.42
N ILE A 250 9.22 2.75 -24.39
CA ILE A 250 9.82 2.05 -23.25
C ILE A 250 10.55 0.79 -23.74
N GLU A 251 9.95 0.02 -24.63
CA GLU A 251 10.56 -1.17 -25.23
C GLU A 251 11.78 -0.83 -26.10
N ALA A 252 11.78 0.32 -26.76
CA ALA A 252 12.94 0.86 -27.46
C ALA A 252 14.02 1.46 -26.52
N GLY A 253 13.78 1.44 -25.20
CA GLY A 253 14.72 1.84 -24.16
C GLY A 253 14.60 3.30 -23.70
N THR A 254 13.54 4.00 -24.06
CA THR A 254 13.17 5.27 -23.41
C THR A 254 12.72 5.02 -21.98
N ARG A 255 12.96 5.98 -21.08
CA ARG A 255 12.54 5.87 -19.68
C ARG A 255 11.64 7.03 -19.35
N TYR A 256 10.53 6.75 -18.68
CA TYR A 256 9.58 7.75 -18.20
C TYR A 256 9.46 7.70 -16.69
N GLN A 257 9.09 8.84 -16.10
CA GLN A 257 8.82 8.93 -14.67
C GLN A 257 7.58 9.78 -14.41
N ILE A 258 6.69 9.31 -13.55
CA ILE A 258 5.62 10.12 -12.97
C ILE A 258 6.21 10.91 -11.81
N VAL A 259 6.19 12.24 -11.90
CA VAL A 259 6.92 13.14 -10.99
C VAL A 259 6.04 13.83 -9.94
N GLY A 260 4.74 13.60 -9.98
CA GLY A 260 3.79 14.29 -9.10
C GLY A 260 2.46 13.57 -8.97
N PRO A 261 1.60 14.02 -8.05
CA PRO A 261 0.25 13.50 -7.92
C PRO A 261 -0.56 13.74 -9.22
N PRO A 262 -1.54 12.88 -9.53
CA PRO A 262 -2.42 13.11 -10.66
C PRO A 262 -3.28 14.35 -10.46
N GLN A 263 -3.51 15.11 -11.52
CA GLN A 263 -4.48 16.20 -11.53
C GLN A 263 -5.86 15.64 -11.91
N MET A 264 -6.86 15.89 -11.07
CA MET A 264 -8.24 15.48 -11.31
C MET A 264 -9.11 16.70 -11.64
N SER A 265 -9.84 16.64 -12.76
CA SER A 265 -10.79 17.69 -13.17
C SER A 265 -12.05 17.03 -13.70
N GLY A 266 -13.08 16.93 -12.85
CA GLY A 266 -14.27 16.11 -13.14
C GLY A 266 -13.86 14.63 -13.26
N ASP A 267 -14.19 14.02 -14.39
CA ASP A 267 -13.82 12.62 -14.69
C ASP A 267 -12.45 12.50 -15.39
N SER A 268 -11.83 13.61 -15.79
CA SER A 268 -10.50 13.59 -16.41
C SER A 268 -9.42 13.46 -15.33
N VAL A 269 -8.51 12.51 -15.55
CA VAL A 269 -7.32 12.28 -14.73
C VAL A 269 -6.10 12.46 -15.62
N ARG A 270 -5.19 13.35 -15.23
CA ARG A 270 -3.93 13.58 -15.94
C ARG A 270 -2.74 13.37 -15.04
N LEU A 271 -1.68 12.77 -15.56
CA LEU A 271 -0.46 12.51 -14.81
C LEU A 271 0.71 13.32 -15.34
N PRO A 272 1.50 13.95 -14.46
CA PRO A 272 2.70 14.69 -14.86
C PRO A 272 3.86 13.72 -15.10
N LEU A 273 4.48 13.79 -16.28
CA LEU A 273 5.60 12.94 -16.66
C LEU A 273 6.83 13.72 -17.14
N VAL A 274 7.98 13.07 -16.99
CA VAL A 274 9.25 13.47 -17.61
C VAL A 274 9.90 12.28 -18.31
N THR A 275 10.72 12.57 -19.32
CA THR A 275 11.60 11.60 -19.97
C THR A 275 12.94 11.58 -19.25
N LYS A 276 13.40 10.42 -18.79
CA LYS A 276 14.72 10.28 -18.17
C LYS A 276 15.77 10.03 -19.24
N ALA A 277 16.86 10.79 -19.16
CA ALA A 277 18.06 10.51 -19.95
C ALA A 277 18.52 9.06 -19.70
N LYS A 278 19.01 8.39 -20.75
CA LYS A 278 19.67 7.09 -20.59
C LYS A 278 20.83 7.27 -19.60
N PRO A 279 20.97 6.41 -18.58
CA PRO A 279 22.18 6.42 -17.76
C PRO A 279 23.37 6.24 -18.69
N THR A 280 24.28 7.21 -18.69
CA THR A 280 25.59 7.12 -19.38
C THR A 280 26.44 6.01 -18.78
#